data_AF-A0A498QZG0-F1
#
_entry.id   AF-A0A498QZG0-F1
#
_cell.length_a   1.000
_cell.length_b   1.000
_cell.length_c   1.000
_cell.angle_alpha   90.00
_cell.angle_beta   90.00
_cell.angle_gamma   90.00
#
_symmetry.space_group_name_H-M   'P 1'
#
loop_
_entity.id
_entity.type
_entity.pdbx_description
1 polymer ?
#
loop_
_entity_poly.entity_id
_entity_poly.type
_entity_poly.pdbx_seq_one_letter_code
_entity_poly.pdbx_strand_id
1 'polypeptide(L)'
;MLAGPAAAGWTPRDLNQLVTDWLGVGRRIIPDTPARPIGLLGAMLAWHGTDNLADRPAAADMAREAAELAARRERCAAVPAEHAAELAAREQGRAALSGTGHAWAAREFARLANQSARRRTQLAAAQAAYDEQAVRSARGLRDAHPL
;
A
#
# COMPACT_ATOMS: atom_id res chain seq x y z
N MET A 1 -26.89 13.59 -36.97
CA MET A 1 -27.36 12.41 -36.23
C MET A 1 -27.09 12.53 -34.72
N LEU A 2 -25.85 12.73 -34.27
CA LEU A 2 -25.53 12.85 -32.83
C LEU A 2 -25.90 14.20 -32.18
N ALA A 3 -26.31 15.20 -32.96
CA ALA A 3 -26.67 16.53 -32.45
C ALA A 3 -27.85 16.49 -31.46
N GLY A 4 -28.87 15.66 -31.71
CA GLY A 4 -30.00 15.48 -30.79
C GLY A 4 -29.58 14.90 -29.43
N PRO A 5 -28.92 13.74 -29.39
CA PRO A 5 -28.35 13.19 -28.16
C PRO A 5 -27.44 14.16 -27.41
N ALA A 6 -26.56 14.87 -28.13
CA ALA A 6 -25.69 15.86 -27.51
C ALA A 6 -26.47 17.02 -26.87
N ALA A 7 -27.50 17.53 -27.55
CA ALA A 7 -28.39 18.55 -26.99
C ALA A 7 -29.18 18.05 -25.77
N ALA A 8 -29.50 16.75 -25.72
CA ALA A 8 -30.11 16.08 -24.56
C ALA A 8 -29.10 15.76 -23.44
N GLY A 9 -27.84 16.19 -23.56
CA GLY A 9 -26.81 16.01 -22.54
C GLY A 9 -26.18 14.62 -22.49
N TRP A 10 -26.28 13.84 -23.58
CA TRP A 10 -25.62 12.54 -23.66
C TRP A 10 -24.10 12.68 -23.61
N THR A 11 -23.49 11.75 -22.90
CA THR A 11 -22.04 11.62 -22.77
C THR A 11 -21.54 10.44 -23.61
N PRO A 12 -20.22 10.31 -23.85
CA PRO A 12 -19.67 9.10 -24.48
C PRO A 12 -20.06 7.81 -23.77
N ARG A 13 -20.31 7.88 -22.46
CA ARG A 13 -20.75 6.72 -21.67
C ARG A 13 -22.16 6.26 -22.03
N ASP A 14 -23.05 7.20 -22.33
CA ASP A 14 -24.40 6.89 -22.80
C ASP A 14 -24.37 6.16 -24.15
N LEU A 15 -23.44 6.52 -25.04
CA LEU A 15 -23.23 5.81 -26.31
C LEU A 15 -22.69 4.40 -26.11
N ASN A 16 -21.74 4.22 -25.20
CA ASN A 16 -21.20 2.90 -24.87
C ASN A 16 -22.28 1.99 -24.26
N GLN A 17 -23.10 2.55 -23.36
CA GLN A 17 -24.20 1.80 -22.76
C GLN A 17 -25.24 1.41 -23.81
N LEU A 18 -25.61 2.32 -24.72
CA LEU A 18 -26.49 2.01 -25.85
C LEU A 18 -25.97 0.85 -26.71
N VAL A 19 -24.66 0.80 -26.97
CA VAL A 19 -24.03 -0.30 -27.71
C VAL A 19 -24.12 -1.61 -26.92
N THR A 20 -23.88 -1.58 -25.62
CA THR A 20 -24.03 -2.75 -24.73
C THR A 20 -25.48 -3.25 -24.72
N ASP A 21 -26.45 -2.34 -24.58
CA ASP A 21 -27.87 -2.68 -24.55
C ASP A 21 -28.32 -3.27 -25.89
N TRP A 22 -27.83 -2.72 -27.00
CA TRP A 22 -28.06 -3.26 -28.34
C TRP A 22 -27.58 -4.71 -28.46
N LEU A 23 -26.42 -5.05 -27.90
CA LEU A 23 -25.88 -6.41 -27.90
C LEU A 23 -26.64 -7.36 -26.94
N GLY A 24 -27.16 -6.84 -25.84
CA GLY A 24 -27.90 -7.62 -24.82
C GLY A 24 -29.26 -8.14 -25.31
N VAL A 25 -29.87 -7.48 -26.29
CA VAL A 25 -31.13 -7.95 -26.90
C VAL A 25 -30.81 -9.05 -27.93
N GLY A 26 -31.05 -10.31 -27.54
CA GLY A 26 -30.52 -11.57 -28.12
C GLY A 26 -30.73 -11.90 -29.61
N ARG A 27 -30.97 -10.93 -30.50
CA ARG A 27 -30.98 -11.09 -31.96
C ARG A 27 -30.12 -10.06 -32.71
N ARG A 28 -29.27 -9.31 -32.01
CA ARG A 28 -28.53 -8.19 -32.56
C ARG A 28 -27.04 -8.45 -32.48
N ILE A 29 -26.39 -8.38 -33.65
CA ILE A 29 -24.96 -8.67 -33.81
C ILE A 29 -24.30 -7.43 -34.39
N ILE A 30 -23.15 -7.05 -33.84
CA ILE A 30 -22.25 -6.06 -34.43
C ILE A 30 -21.14 -6.85 -35.12
N PRO A 31 -20.97 -6.73 -36.45
CA PRO A 31 -19.85 -7.36 -37.15
C PRO A 31 -18.52 -6.80 -36.66
N ASP A 32 -17.47 -7.63 -36.61
CA ASP A 32 -16.11 -7.20 -36.22
C ASP A 32 -15.58 -6.04 -37.08
N THR A 33 -15.98 -5.99 -38.35
CA THR A 33 -15.68 -4.88 -39.27
C THR A 33 -16.97 -4.43 -39.96
N PRO A 34 -17.72 -3.49 -39.37
CA PRO A 34 -18.96 -3.01 -39.96
C PRO A 34 -18.62 -2.15 -41.19
N ALA A 35 -19.23 -2.47 -42.33
CA ALA A 35 -19.05 -1.69 -43.56
C ALA A 35 -19.57 -0.23 -43.42
N ARG A 36 -20.52 0.00 -42.50
CA ARG A 36 -21.11 1.33 -42.24
C ARG A 36 -21.29 1.58 -40.73
N PRO A 37 -20.22 1.88 -39.99
CA PRO A 37 -20.27 2.05 -38.53
C PRO A 37 -21.18 3.22 -38.12
N ILE A 38 -21.13 4.33 -38.84
CA ILE A 38 -21.98 5.51 -38.55
C ILE A 38 -23.46 5.19 -38.79
N GLY A 39 -23.78 4.43 -39.85
CA GLY A 39 -25.15 4.01 -40.14
C GLY A 39 -25.69 3.01 -39.12
N LEU A 40 -24.83 2.13 -38.58
CA LEU A 40 -25.17 1.20 -37.51
C LEU A 40 -25.52 1.96 -36.22
N LEU A 41 -24.72 2.96 -35.84
CA LEU A 41 -25.04 3.85 -34.72
C LEU A 41 -26.37 4.58 -34.97
N GLY A 42 -26.60 5.00 -36.24
CA GLY A 42 -27.89 5.38 -36.81
C GLY A 42 -29.07 4.54 -36.33
N ALA A 43 -28.99 3.25 -36.63
CA ALA A 43 -30.01 2.27 -36.31
C ALA A 43 -30.15 2.03 -34.79
N MET A 44 -29.03 2.07 -34.05
CA MET A 44 -29.04 1.95 -32.59
C MET A 44 -29.83 3.09 -31.94
N LEU A 45 -29.61 4.33 -32.36
CA LEU A 45 -30.35 5.47 -31.83
C LEU A 45 -31.81 5.49 -32.27
N ALA A 46 -32.11 5.06 -33.50
CA ALA A 46 -33.50 4.88 -33.95
C ALA A 46 -34.23 3.83 -33.11
N TRP A 47 -33.55 2.74 -32.74
CA TRP A 47 -34.11 1.72 -31.86
C TRP A 47 -34.33 2.21 -30.42
N HIS A 48 -33.38 2.96 -29.87
CA HIS A 48 -33.51 3.55 -28.52
C HIS A 48 -34.72 4.49 -28.42
N GLY A 49 -35.13 5.06 -29.56
CA GLY A 49 -36.24 5.98 -29.67
C GLY A 49 -35.73 7.40 -29.86
N THR A 50 -35.89 7.95 -31.06
CA THR A 50 -35.46 9.32 -31.40
C THR A 50 -36.16 10.39 -30.59
N ASP A 51 -37.34 10.09 -30.03
CA ASP A 51 -38.10 10.99 -29.17
C ASP A 51 -37.86 10.74 -27.68
N ASN A 52 -37.13 9.66 -27.33
CA ASN A 52 -36.81 9.29 -25.94
C ASN A 52 -35.36 9.65 -25.56
N LEU A 53 -34.84 10.76 -26.08
CA LEU A 53 -33.46 11.18 -25.79
C LEU A 53 -33.28 11.70 -24.36
N ALA A 54 -34.37 11.99 -23.65
CA ALA A 54 -34.32 12.33 -22.23
C ALA A 54 -33.94 11.13 -21.35
N ASP A 55 -34.28 9.91 -21.78
CA ASP A 55 -33.90 8.68 -21.09
C ASP A 55 -32.49 8.27 -21.49
N ARG A 56 -31.54 8.71 -20.67
CA ARG A 56 -30.11 8.56 -20.90
C ARG A 56 -29.65 7.15 -20.49
N PRO A 57 -29.13 6.33 -21.42
CA PRO A 57 -28.75 4.94 -21.16
C PRO A 57 -27.87 4.74 -19.92
N ALA A 58 -26.84 5.57 -19.71
CA ALA A 58 -25.88 5.36 -18.62
C ALA A 58 -26.26 6.09 -17.32
N ALA A 59 -27.39 6.82 -17.27
CA ALA A 59 -27.71 7.70 -16.15
C ALA A 59 -27.83 6.98 -14.81
N ALA A 60 -28.50 5.82 -14.80
CA ALA A 60 -28.67 5.02 -13.59
C ALA A 60 -27.32 4.51 -13.04
N ASP A 61 -26.46 4.00 -13.91
CA ASP A 61 -25.14 3.52 -13.52
C ASP A 61 -24.23 4.65 -13.02
N MET A 62 -24.25 5.80 -13.71
CA MET A 62 -23.49 6.97 -13.26
C MET A 62 -23.98 7.50 -11.91
N ALA A 63 -25.28 7.48 -11.66
CA ALA A 63 -25.84 7.87 -10.37
C ALA A 63 -25.40 6.92 -9.25
N ARG A 64 -25.39 5.61 -9.52
CA ARG A 64 -24.88 4.59 -8.60
C ARG A 64 -23.39 4.80 -8.30
N GLU A 65 -22.56 4.96 -9.33
CA GLU A 65 -21.12 5.20 -9.16
C GLU A 65 -20.83 6.49 -8.38
N ALA A 66 -21.59 7.56 -8.64
CA ALA A 66 -21.46 8.82 -7.90
C ALA A 66 -21.80 8.63 -6.41
N ALA A 67 -22.86 7.87 -6.10
CA ALA A 67 -23.24 7.53 -4.74
C ALA A 67 -22.16 6.67 -4.04
N GLU A 68 -21.61 5.67 -4.73
CA GLU A 68 -20.52 4.84 -4.22
C GLU A 68 -19.26 5.67 -3.94
N LEU A 69 -18.92 6.60 -4.84
CA LEU A 69 -17.80 7.51 -4.68
C LEU A 69 -18.00 8.47 -3.50
N ALA A 70 -19.21 9.02 -3.32
CA ALA A 70 -19.56 9.85 -2.18
C ALA A 70 -19.41 9.07 -0.86
N ALA A 71 -20.00 7.88 -0.78
CA ALA A 71 -19.89 7.00 0.38
C ALA A 71 -18.42 6.60 0.67
N ARG A 72 -17.59 6.41 -0.37
CA ARG A 72 -16.17 6.16 -0.19
C ARG A 72 -15.43 7.37 0.38
N ARG A 73 -15.74 8.57 -0.10
CA ARG A 73 -15.14 9.82 0.40
C ARG A 73 -15.49 10.04 1.87
N GLU A 74 -16.75 9.79 2.26
CA GLU A 74 -17.18 9.85 3.66
C GLU A 74 -16.40 8.87 4.54
N ARG A 75 -16.26 7.60 4.11
CA ARG A 75 -15.45 6.61 4.84
C ARG A 75 -13.99 7.04 5.01
N CYS A 76 -13.40 7.66 3.98
CA CYS A 76 -12.02 8.12 4.03
C CYS A 76 -11.82 9.41 4.83
N ALA A 77 -12.88 10.18 5.11
CA ALA A 77 -12.78 11.45 5.82
C ALA A 77 -12.34 11.29 7.29
N ALA A 78 -12.56 10.13 7.91
CA ALA A 78 -12.16 9.85 9.30
C ALA A 78 -10.68 9.45 9.44
N VAL A 79 -10.06 8.93 8.37
CA VAL A 79 -8.70 8.37 8.38
C VAL A 79 -7.62 9.39 8.81
N PRO A 80 -7.65 10.67 8.38
CA PRO A 80 -6.64 11.64 8.79
C PRO A 80 -6.64 11.94 10.30
N ALA A 81 -7.83 11.99 10.93
CA ALA A 81 -7.94 12.28 12.35
C ALA A 81 -7.43 11.10 13.20
N GLU A 82 -7.78 9.88 12.80
CA GLU A 82 -7.26 8.65 13.43
C GLU A 82 -5.74 8.56 13.31
N HIS A 83 -5.19 8.84 12.12
CA HIS A 83 -3.75 8.83 11.90
C HIS A 83 -3.03 9.89 12.76
N ALA A 84 -3.58 11.10 12.85
CA ALA A 84 -3.02 12.17 13.67
C ALA A 84 -3.03 11.80 15.16
N ALA A 85 -4.12 11.20 15.66
CA ALA A 85 -4.21 10.73 17.04
C ALA A 85 -3.17 9.64 17.35
N GLU A 86 -2.95 8.71 16.41
CA GLU A 86 -1.95 7.65 16.57
C GLU A 86 -0.52 8.21 16.57
N LEU A 87 -0.22 9.19 15.72
CA LEU A 87 1.08 9.87 15.72
C LEU A 87 1.32 10.61 17.04
N ALA A 88 0.33 11.33 17.55
CA ALA A 88 0.43 12.02 18.85
C ALA A 88 0.65 11.03 20.01
N ALA A 89 -0.07 9.89 20.02
CA ALA A 89 0.13 8.85 21.02
C ALA A 89 1.54 8.22 20.95
N ARG A 90 2.06 7.99 19.74
CA ARG A 90 3.45 7.51 19.53
C ARG A 90 4.48 8.50 20.04
N GLU A 91 4.28 9.80 19.79
CA GLU A 91 5.16 10.85 20.29
C GLU A 91 5.16 10.92 21.82
N GLN A 92 3.98 10.89 22.44
CA GLN A 92 3.83 10.82 23.90
C GLN A 92 4.51 9.58 24.48
N GLY A 93 4.36 8.42 23.84
CA GLY A 93 5.05 7.19 24.25
C GLY A 93 6.57 7.30 24.16
N ARG A 94 7.11 7.92 23.10
CA ARG A 94 8.55 8.20 22.97
C ARG A 94 9.05 9.17 24.04
N ALA A 95 8.28 10.21 24.34
CA ALA A 95 8.61 11.17 25.39
C ALA A 95 8.60 10.52 26.79
N ALA A 96 7.69 9.58 27.05
CA ALA A 96 7.69 8.81 28.30
C ALA A 96 8.94 7.91 28.42
N LEU A 97 9.39 7.31 27.31
CA LEU A 97 10.60 6.49 27.25
C LEU A 97 11.91 7.30 27.42
N SER A 98 11.91 8.60 27.13
CA SER A 98 13.08 9.48 27.31
C SER A 98 13.16 10.11 28.70
N GLY A 99 12.28 9.71 29.63
CA GLY A 99 12.33 10.15 31.02
C GLY A 99 13.66 9.85 31.71
N THR A 100 14.02 10.68 32.69
CA THR A 100 15.31 10.63 33.40
C THR A 100 15.62 9.27 34.03
N GLY A 101 14.60 8.56 34.53
CA GLY A 101 14.75 7.21 35.08
C GLY A 101 15.08 6.14 34.03
N HIS A 102 14.46 6.21 32.84
CA HIS A 102 14.77 5.29 31.74
C HIS A 102 16.15 5.58 31.14
N ALA A 103 16.51 6.86 31.00
CA ALA A 103 17.85 7.26 30.57
C ALA A 103 18.94 6.79 31.55
N TRP A 104 18.68 6.87 32.86
CA TRP A 104 19.57 6.32 33.89
C TRP A 104 19.69 4.79 33.76
N ALA A 105 18.56 4.08 33.67
CA ALA A 105 18.54 2.62 33.53
C ALA A 105 19.28 2.15 32.27
N ALA A 106 19.07 2.82 31.13
CA ALA A 106 19.77 2.50 29.88
C ALA A 106 21.29 2.65 30.00
N ARG A 107 21.77 3.70 30.67
CA ARG A 107 23.20 3.90 30.94
C ARG A 107 23.76 2.79 31.83
N GLU A 108 23.01 2.39 32.84
CA GLU A 108 23.44 1.36 33.79
C GLU A 108 23.49 -0.03 33.15
N PHE A 109 22.51 -0.38 32.31
CA PHE A 109 22.55 -1.62 31.54
C PHE A 109 23.73 -1.64 30.56
N ALA A 110 24.01 -0.53 29.89
CA ALA A 110 25.18 -0.42 29.01
C ALA A 110 26.50 -0.61 29.80
N ARG A 111 26.60 -0.05 31.02
CA ARG A 111 27.74 -0.24 31.90
C ARG A 111 27.94 -1.71 32.26
N LEU A 112 26.87 -2.40 32.65
CA LEU A 112 26.89 -3.82 33.01
C LEU A 112 27.24 -4.71 31.81
N ALA A 113 26.71 -4.41 30.62
CA ALA A 113 27.02 -5.12 29.38
C ALA A 113 28.50 -4.96 29.00
N ASN A 114 29.07 -3.76 29.14
CA ASN A 114 30.50 -3.54 28.90
C ASN A 114 31.38 -4.31 29.90
N GLN A 115 30.97 -4.35 31.17
CA GLN A 115 31.70 -5.14 32.17
C GLN A 115 31.64 -6.64 31.90
N SER A 116 30.51 -7.17 31.44
CA SER A 116 30.40 -8.59 31.07
C SER A 116 31.23 -8.91 29.82
N ALA A 117 31.24 -8.03 28.82
CA ALA A 117 32.07 -8.16 27.63
C ALA A 117 33.56 -8.20 27.99
N ARG A 118 34.04 -7.27 28.83
CA ARG A 118 35.43 -7.24 29.30
C ARG A 118 35.82 -8.52 30.03
N ARG A 119 34.96 -9.03 30.92
CA ARG A 119 35.21 -10.31 31.62
C ARG A 119 35.33 -11.47 30.65
N ARG A 120 34.45 -11.55 29.64
CA ARG A 120 34.55 -12.60 28.60
C ARG A 120 35.85 -12.50 27.81
N THR A 121 36.27 -11.30 27.43
CA THR A 121 37.56 -11.08 26.76
C THR A 121 38.75 -11.50 27.62
N GLN A 122 38.73 -11.17 28.92
CA GLN A 122 39.79 -11.56 29.86
C GLN A 122 39.88 -13.08 30.03
N LEU A 123 38.73 -13.76 30.17
CA LEU A 123 38.68 -15.21 30.27
C LEU A 123 39.20 -15.88 28.98
N ALA A 124 38.80 -15.37 27.81
CA ALA A 124 39.29 -15.87 26.54
C ALA A 124 40.81 -15.66 26.38
N ALA A 125 41.34 -14.51 26.82
CA ALA A 125 42.78 -14.23 26.78
C ALA A 125 43.57 -15.14 27.74
N ALA A 126 43.06 -15.39 28.94
CA ALA A 126 43.67 -16.32 29.90
C ALA A 126 43.69 -17.75 29.36
N GLN A 127 42.60 -18.20 28.74
CA GLN A 127 42.53 -19.52 28.10
C GLN A 127 43.52 -19.63 26.94
N ALA A 128 43.60 -18.62 26.07
CA ALA A 128 44.55 -18.60 24.96
C ALA A 128 46.01 -18.65 25.44
N ALA A 129 46.35 -17.93 26.51
CA ALA A 129 47.69 -17.97 27.11
C ALA A 129 48.03 -19.35 27.70
N TYR A 130 47.04 -20.00 28.35
CA TYR A 130 47.19 -21.36 28.86
C TYR A 130 47.43 -22.36 27.72
N ASP A 131 46.61 -22.29 26.66
CA ASP A 131 46.73 -23.16 25.48
C ASP A 131 48.09 -22.96 24.79
N GLU A 132 48.55 -21.71 24.64
CA GLU A 132 49.85 -21.39 24.07
C GLU A 132 51.01 -21.95 24.92
N GLN A 133 50.92 -21.87 26.25
CA GLN A 133 51.91 -22.44 27.15
C GLN A 133 51.91 -23.98 27.10
N ALA A 134 50.74 -24.61 26.97
CA ALA A 134 50.63 -26.05 26.78
C ALA A 134 51.27 -26.50 25.46
N VAL A 135 51.02 -25.77 24.37
CA VAL A 135 51.64 -26.02 23.05
C VAL A 135 53.15 -25.84 23.12
N ARG A 136 53.67 -24.78 23.76
CA ARG A 136 55.10 -24.56 23.95
C ARG A 136 55.75 -25.70 24.74
N SER A 137 55.12 -26.12 25.82
CA SER A 137 55.58 -27.24 26.66
C SER A 137 55.63 -28.56 25.88
N ALA A 138 54.59 -28.86 25.09
CA ALA A 138 54.53 -30.06 24.24
C ALA A 138 55.60 -30.07 23.14
N ARG A 139 56.04 -28.89 22.69
CA ARG A 139 57.15 -28.72 21.73
C ARG A 139 58.54 -28.77 22.39
N GLY A 140 58.63 -28.96 23.71
CA GLY A 140 59.90 -29.02 24.44
C GLY A 140 60.59 -27.67 24.66
N LEU A 141 59.90 -26.56 24.41
CA LEU A 141 60.40 -25.20 24.62
C LEU A 141 60.04 -24.77 26.05
N ARG A 142 60.94 -25.00 27.03
CA ARG A 142 60.78 -24.43 28.39
C ARG A 142 61.32 -23.00 28.41
N ASP A 143 60.54 -22.09 28.99
CA ASP A 143 60.97 -20.71 29.21
C ASP A 143 62.22 -20.69 30.12
N ALA A 144 63.26 -19.99 29.68
CA ALA A 144 64.40 -19.64 30.51
C ALA A 144 63.96 -18.59 31.54
N HIS A 145 64.14 -18.87 32.83
CA HIS A 145 63.88 -17.91 33.90
C HIS A 145 64.75 -16.65 33.72
N PRO A 146 64.19 -15.42 33.84
CA PRO A 146 65.00 -14.21 33.96
C PRO A 146 65.57 -14.12 35.39
N LEU A 147 66.86 -13.78 35.46
CA LEU A 147 67.56 -13.34 36.68
C LEU A 147 67.20 -11.88 37.01
#